data_AF-A0A7S1R4W2-F1
#
_entry.id   AF-A0A7S1R4W2-F1
#
_cell.length_a   1.000
_cell.length_b   1.000
_cell.length_c   1.000
_cell.angle_alpha   90.00
_cell.angle_beta   90.00
_cell.angle_gamma   90.00
#
_symmetry.space_group_name_H-M   'P 1'
#
loop_
_entity.id
_entity.type
_entity.pdbx_description
1 polymer ?
#
loop_
_entity_poly.entity_id
_entity_poly.type
_entity_poly.pdbx_seq_one_letter_code
_entity_poly.pdbx_strand_id
1 'polypeptide(L)'
;IGRFIFALVFLLLTFGSAISVLDHTYHEMRDIPSSVVALFAITLKLYEDDYRDLQFEPALLGAVFMFVMSSVIILLNLLVAQLNCSYVFIYQDMVGFARLNRAKVIVEMLETCPQARWDKFVASLKLDEPLEFTQGDVGLAGGLQVKEDSSLHPVVSDRVFRFGGSVSQDMQW
;
A
#
# COMPACT_ATOMS: atom_id res chain seq x y z
N ILE A 1 8.77 7.85 9.74
CA ILE A 1 9.73 8.79 9.09
C ILE A 1 9.99 10.04 9.94
N GLY A 2 8.98 10.86 10.31
CA GLY A 2 9.24 12.09 11.10
C GLY A 2 10.03 11.89 12.41
N ARG A 3 9.72 10.83 13.17
CA ARG A 3 10.48 10.47 14.39
C ARG A 3 11.94 10.13 14.11
N PHE A 4 12.23 9.48 12.99
CA PHE A 4 13.60 9.14 12.59
C PHE A 4 14.38 10.40 12.23
N ILE A 5 13.81 11.30 11.43
CA ILE A 5 14.46 12.56 11.04
C ILE A 5 14.77 13.39 12.29
N PHE A 6 13.82 13.47 13.23
CA PHE A 6 14.03 14.17 14.49
C PHE A 6 15.18 13.56 15.31
N ALA A 7 15.20 12.24 15.46
CA ALA A 7 16.28 11.54 16.18
C ALA A 7 17.64 11.72 15.51
N LEU A 8 17.70 11.73 14.18
CA LEU A 8 18.92 11.96 13.42
C LEU A 8 19.43 13.39 13.60
N VAL A 9 18.56 14.39 13.48
CA VAL A 9 18.92 15.81 13.70
C VAL A 9 19.39 16.02 15.14
N PHE A 10 18.71 15.41 16.12
CA PHE A 10 19.14 15.44 17.51
C PHE A 10 20.55 14.88 17.69
N LEU A 11 20.83 13.67 17.17
CA LEU A 11 22.16 13.08 17.22
C LEU A 11 23.22 13.93 16.54
N LEU A 12 22.93 14.48 15.36
CA LEU A 12 23.85 15.34 14.63
C LEU A 12 24.22 16.59 15.44
N LEU A 13 23.24 17.25 16.06
CA LEU A 13 23.50 18.42 16.90
C LEU A 13 24.23 18.06 18.20
N THR A 14 23.83 16.98 18.87
CA THR A 14 24.49 16.53 20.11
C THR A 14 25.95 16.18 19.86
N PHE A 15 26.25 15.31 18.88
CA PHE A 15 27.63 14.91 18.58
C PHE A 15 28.42 16.04 17.92
N GLY A 16 27.81 16.86 17.05
CA GLY A 16 28.47 18.02 16.46
C GLY A 16 28.87 19.08 17.50
N SER A 17 28.00 19.33 18.50
CA SER A 17 28.34 20.22 19.62
C SER A 17 29.40 19.63 20.56
N ALA A 18 29.35 18.32 20.83
CA ALA A 18 30.35 17.66 21.67
C ALA A 18 31.74 17.65 21.02
N ILE A 19 31.82 17.42 19.70
CA ILE A 19 33.07 17.43 18.93
C ILE A 19 33.66 18.84 18.87
N SER A 20 32.84 19.88 18.64
CA SER A 20 33.32 21.27 18.57
C SER A 20 33.89 21.79 19.91
N VAL A 21 33.50 21.19 21.05
CA VAL A 21 34.07 21.52 22.37
C VAL A 21 35.35 20.71 22.66
N LEU A 22 35.56 19.59 21.96
CA LEU A 22 36.75 18.78 22.12
C LEU A 22 37.96 19.51 21.54
N ASP A 23 39.05 19.60 22.30
CA ASP A 23 40.29 20.22 21.84
C ASP A 23 40.95 19.30 20.80
N HIS A 24 40.73 19.61 19.52
CA HIS A 24 41.22 18.86 18.38
C HIS A 24 41.82 19.78 17.32
N THR A 25 42.87 19.31 16.66
CA THR A 25 43.59 20.06 15.62
C THR A 25 42.94 19.94 14.24
N TYR A 26 41.90 19.12 14.11
CA TYR A 26 41.26 18.81 12.84
C TYR A 26 40.36 19.95 12.34
N HIS A 27 40.69 20.50 11.16
CA HIS A 27 40.07 21.72 10.63
C HIS A 27 38.62 21.54 10.17
N GLU A 28 38.22 20.38 9.64
CA GLU A 28 36.87 20.19 9.08
C GLU A 28 35.78 20.03 10.16
N MET A 29 36.15 19.70 11.40
CA MET A 29 35.20 19.50 12.50
C MET A 29 35.31 20.57 13.60
N ARG A 30 36.03 21.68 13.36
CA ARG A 30 36.30 22.69 14.39
C ARG A 30 35.05 23.45 14.84
N ASP A 31 34.22 23.83 13.88
CA ASP A 31 33.01 24.60 14.12
C ASP A 31 31.78 23.69 14.07
N ILE A 32 30.82 23.91 14.98
CA ILE A 32 29.54 23.19 15.04
C ILE A 32 28.90 22.94 13.66
N PRO A 33 28.71 23.95 12.78
CA PRO A 33 28.10 23.71 11.46
C PRO A 33 28.93 22.77 10.58
N SER A 34 30.25 22.89 10.61
CA SER A 34 31.16 22.05 9.83
C SER A 34 31.16 20.61 10.36
N SER A 35 31.19 20.42 11.69
CA SER A 35 31.09 19.09 12.31
C SER A 35 29.75 18.42 11.97
N VAL A 36 28.64 19.16 11.99
CA VAL A 36 27.31 18.63 11.63
C VAL A 36 27.27 18.19 10.15
N VAL A 37 27.82 18.99 9.25
CA VAL A 37 27.89 18.65 7.81
C VAL A 37 28.77 17.42 7.59
N ALA A 38 29.92 17.33 8.26
CA ALA A 38 30.81 16.17 8.17
C ALA A 38 30.14 14.90 8.71
N LEU A 39 29.52 14.94 9.90
CA LEU A 39 28.77 13.80 10.46
C LEU A 39 27.58 13.38 9.59
N PHE A 40 26.91 14.34 8.94
CA PHE A 40 25.84 14.06 7.99
C PHE A 40 26.37 13.37 6.72
N ALA A 41 27.48 13.87 6.17
CA ALA A 41 28.16 13.24 5.03
C ALA A 41 28.63 11.81 5.37
N ILE A 42 29.15 11.59 6.58
CA ILE A 42 29.51 10.25 7.09
C ILE A 42 28.29 9.34 7.14
N THR A 43 27.14 9.83 7.63
CA THR A 43 25.89 9.06 7.69
C THR A 43 25.41 8.63 6.30
N LEU A 44 25.56 9.50 5.30
CA LEU A 44 25.20 9.22 3.90
C LEU A 44 26.28 8.49 3.11
N LYS A 45 27.44 8.20 3.73
CA LYS A 45 28.62 7.62 3.06
C LYS A 45 29.12 8.48 1.88
N LEU A 46 28.95 9.81 2.01
CA LEU A 46 29.42 10.83 1.06
C LEU A 46 30.70 11.52 1.55
N TYR A 47 31.22 11.11 2.70
CA TYR A 47 32.46 11.67 3.24
C TYR A 47 33.67 11.09 2.50
N GLU A 48 34.47 11.96 1.90
CA GLU A 48 35.59 11.59 1.02
C GLU A 48 36.95 11.53 1.74
N ASP A 49 37.07 12.08 2.96
CA ASP A 49 38.36 12.18 3.66
C ASP A 49 38.80 10.87 4.34
N ASP A 50 40.11 10.68 4.49
CA ASP A 50 40.70 9.46 5.05
C ASP A 50 40.65 9.50 6.60
N TYR A 51 39.87 8.58 7.19
CA TYR A 51 39.75 8.41 8.64
C TYR A 51 41.08 8.16 9.37
N ARG A 52 42.14 7.84 8.63
CA ARG A 52 43.49 7.65 9.17
C ARG A 52 44.06 8.93 9.78
N ASP A 53 43.67 10.11 9.33
CA ASP A 53 44.19 11.34 9.92
C ASP A 53 43.61 11.63 11.31
N LEU A 54 42.46 11.02 11.64
CA LEU A 54 41.86 11.06 12.99
C LEU A 54 42.56 10.14 14.00
N GLN A 55 43.48 9.26 13.57
CA GLN A 55 44.12 8.28 14.46
C GLN A 55 45.01 8.90 15.54
N PHE A 56 45.48 10.13 15.31
CA PHE A 56 46.34 10.87 16.24
C PHE A 56 45.55 11.43 17.44
N GLU A 57 44.22 11.44 17.38
CA GLU A 57 43.35 11.97 18.42
C GLU A 57 42.27 10.94 18.83
N PRO A 58 42.56 10.11 19.85
CA PRO A 58 41.71 8.96 20.19
C PRO A 58 40.30 9.35 20.67
N ALA A 59 40.15 10.55 21.24
CA ALA A 59 38.87 11.05 21.69
C ALA A 59 37.93 11.40 20.52
N LEU A 60 38.45 12.03 19.46
CA LEU A 60 37.69 12.37 18.26
C LEU A 60 37.27 11.10 17.51
N LEU A 61 38.20 10.18 17.33
CA LEU A 61 37.92 8.89 16.69
C LEU A 61 36.86 8.10 17.46
N GLY A 62 36.93 8.07 18.79
CA GLY A 62 35.93 7.42 19.64
C GLY A 62 34.53 8.04 19.51
N ALA A 63 34.44 9.37 19.46
CA ALA A 63 33.17 10.08 19.28
C ALA A 63 32.53 9.81 17.90
N VAL A 64 33.33 9.86 16.84
CA VAL A 64 32.87 9.54 15.47
C VAL A 64 32.44 8.08 15.37
N PHE A 65 33.19 7.15 15.97
CA PHE A 65 32.82 5.74 15.97
C PHE A 65 31.49 5.48 16.70
N MET A 66 31.31 6.07 17.88
CA MET A 66 30.06 5.97 18.63
C MET A 66 28.87 6.56 17.85
N PHE A 67 29.10 7.68 17.16
CA PHE A 67 28.10 8.28 16.28
C PHE A 67 27.72 7.32 15.15
N VAL A 68 28.70 6.76 14.42
CA VAL A 68 28.46 5.83 13.30
C VAL A 68 27.72 4.58 13.76
N MET A 69 28.10 3.99 14.89
CA MET A 69 27.39 2.85 15.48
C MET A 69 25.92 3.21 15.76
N SER A 70 25.66 4.39 16.32
CA SER A 70 24.31 4.82 16.66
C SER A 70 23.48 5.17 15.42
N SER A 71 24.03 5.94 14.48
CA SER A 71 23.31 6.45 13.31
C SER A 71 23.13 5.38 12.22
N VAL A 72 24.19 4.69 11.84
CA VAL A 72 24.18 3.74 10.71
C VAL A 72 23.68 2.37 11.16
N ILE A 73 24.18 1.84 12.28
CA ILE A 73 23.82 0.47 12.69
C ILE A 73 22.47 0.44 13.41
N ILE A 74 22.19 1.38 14.30
CA ILE A 74 20.92 1.36 15.06
C ILE A 74 19.83 2.08 14.27
N LEU A 75 19.98 3.38 14.04
CA LEU A 75 18.91 4.22 13.49
C LEU A 75 18.50 3.81 12.07
N LEU A 76 19.45 3.58 11.15
CA LEU A 76 19.15 3.24 9.76
C LEU A 76 18.49 1.86 9.63
N ASN A 77 18.97 0.86 10.39
CA ASN A 77 18.33 -0.46 10.42
C ASN A 77 16.92 -0.42 11.04
N LEU A 78 16.71 0.38 12.09
CA LEU A 78 15.38 0.60 12.65
C LEU A 78 14.45 1.29 11.64
N LEU A 79 14.95 2.25 10.85
CA LEU A 79 14.15 2.88 9.79
C LEU A 79 13.72 1.85 8.74
N VAL A 80 14.64 1.01 8.27
CA VAL A 80 14.33 -0.05 7.31
C VAL A 80 13.31 -1.02 7.88
N ALA A 81 13.46 -1.44 9.14
CA ALA A 81 12.50 -2.31 9.81
C ALA A 81 11.10 -1.67 9.91
N GLN A 82 11.03 -0.39 10.29
CA GLN A 82 9.77 0.35 10.36
C GLN A 82 9.10 0.49 8.99
N LEU A 83 9.88 0.79 7.95
CA LEU A 83 9.36 0.89 6.58
C LEU A 83 8.79 -0.44 6.11
N ASN A 84 9.52 -1.54 6.31
CA ASN A 84 9.04 -2.88 5.93
C ASN A 84 7.77 -3.27 6.68
N CYS A 85 7.71 -3.10 8.00
CA CYS A 85 6.51 -3.40 8.78
C CYS A 85 5.32 -2.54 8.33
N SER A 86 5.54 -1.24 8.09
CA SER A 86 4.48 -0.34 7.62
C SER A 86 4.00 -0.71 6.22
N TYR A 87 4.91 -1.13 5.34
CA TYR A 87 4.59 -1.56 4.00
C TYR A 87 3.69 -2.80 4.03
N VAL A 88 4.04 -3.83 4.81
CA VAL A 88 3.24 -5.05 4.93
C VAL A 88 1.84 -4.75 5.46
N PHE A 89 1.74 -3.88 6.47
CA PHE A 89 0.45 -3.47 7.03
C PHE A 89 -0.42 -2.74 6.00
N ILE A 90 0.15 -1.74 5.31
CA ILE A 90 -0.59 -0.94 4.32
C ILE A 90 -0.95 -1.75 3.07
N TYR A 91 -0.11 -2.72 2.68
CA TYR A 91 -0.29 -3.48 1.45
C TYR A 91 -1.65 -4.19 1.41
N GLN A 92 -2.09 -4.77 2.54
CA GLN A 92 -3.39 -5.45 2.63
C GLN A 92 -4.55 -4.49 2.41
N ASP A 93 -4.47 -3.29 3.00
CA ASP A 93 -5.52 -2.28 2.89
C ASP A 93 -5.50 -1.56 1.53
N MET A 94 -4.33 -1.45 0.88
CA MET A 94 -4.15 -0.72 -0.38
C MET A 94 -5.02 -1.29 -1.50
N VAL A 95 -5.16 -2.62 -1.57
CA VAL A 95 -6.04 -3.27 -2.56
C VAL A 95 -7.51 -2.94 -2.29
N GLY A 96 -7.91 -2.91 -1.01
CA GLY A 96 -9.25 -2.52 -0.59
C GLY A 96 -9.55 -1.06 -0.98
N PHE A 97 -8.64 -0.14 -0.66
CA PHE A 97 -8.77 1.26 -1.04
C PHE A 97 -8.80 1.47 -2.56
N ALA A 98 -8.00 0.72 -3.33
CA ALA A 98 -8.04 0.80 -4.78
C ALA A 98 -9.39 0.37 -5.36
N ARG A 99 -9.99 -0.72 -4.82
CA ARG A 99 -11.34 -1.18 -5.21
C ARG A 99 -12.40 -0.16 -4.83
N LEU A 100 -12.33 0.40 -3.63
CA LEU A 100 -13.26 1.42 -3.16
C LEU A 100 -13.17 2.70 -4.01
N ASN A 101 -11.95 3.15 -4.33
CA ASN A 101 -11.74 4.32 -5.18
C ASN A 101 -12.30 4.09 -6.58
N ARG A 102 -12.13 2.89 -7.14
CA ARG A 102 -12.76 2.52 -8.42
C ARG A 102 -14.28 2.56 -8.34
N ALA A 103 -14.88 2.01 -7.28
CA ALA A 103 -16.33 2.03 -7.10
C ALA A 103 -16.86 3.46 -6.97
N LYS A 104 -16.17 4.32 -6.21
CA LYS A 104 -16.47 5.74 -6.09
C LYS A 104 -16.50 6.42 -7.46
N VAL A 105 -15.45 6.26 -8.27
CA VAL A 105 -15.38 6.84 -9.61
C VAL A 105 -16.52 6.32 -10.51
N ILE A 106 -16.89 5.04 -10.41
CA ILE A 106 -18.02 4.48 -11.18
C ILE A 106 -19.34 5.16 -10.79
N VAL A 107 -19.59 5.34 -9.49
CA VAL A 107 -20.82 5.99 -9.00
C VAL A 107 -20.86 7.46 -9.38
N GLU A 108 -19.74 8.18 -9.25
CA GLU A 108 -19.63 9.58 -9.70
C GLU A 108 -19.85 9.71 -11.21
N MET A 109 -19.32 8.78 -12.01
CA MET A 109 -19.57 8.77 -13.45
C MET A 109 -21.01 8.40 -13.80
N LEU A 110 -21.67 7.57 -12.99
CA LEU A 110 -23.07 7.21 -13.21
C LEU A 110 -23.99 8.42 -13.11
N GLU A 111 -23.71 9.35 -12.20
CA GLU A 111 -24.46 10.61 -12.07
C GLU A 111 -24.40 11.46 -13.35
N THR A 112 -23.28 11.40 -14.09
CA THR A 112 -23.12 12.12 -15.35
C THR A 112 -23.75 11.40 -16.56
N CYS A 113 -24.27 10.19 -16.38
CA CYS A 113 -24.84 9.40 -17.46
C CYS A 113 -26.23 9.93 -17.86
N PRO A 114 -26.49 10.23 -19.15
CA PRO A 114 -27.83 10.59 -19.60
C PRO A 114 -28.83 9.47 -19.36
N GLN A 115 -30.03 9.81 -18.84
CA GLN A 115 -31.09 8.84 -18.53
C GLN A 115 -31.42 7.92 -19.71
N ALA A 116 -31.50 8.45 -20.93
CA ALA A 116 -31.78 7.65 -22.14
C ALA A 116 -30.73 6.54 -22.38
N ARG A 117 -29.47 6.78 -22.02
CA ARG A 117 -28.40 5.77 -22.15
C ARG A 117 -28.51 4.72 -21.05
N TRP A 118 -28.86 5.14 -19.83
CA TRP A 118 -29.12 4.23 -18.72
C TRP A 118 -30.33 3.33 -19.01
N ASP A 119 -31.45 3.89 -19.46
CA ASP A 119 -32.65 3.13 -19.78
C ASP A 119 -32.39 2.13 -20.91
N LYS A 120 -31.64 2.54 -21.95
CA LYS A 120 -31.21 1.63 -23.02
C LYS A 120 -30.33 0.48 -22.50
N PHE A 121 -29.45 0.76 -21.52
CA PHE A 121 -28.64 -0.26 -20.87
C PHE A 121 -29.52 -1.22 -20.08
N VAL A 122 -30.43 -0.73 -19.22
CA VAL A 122 -31.35 -1.57 -18.45
C VAL A 122 -32.22 -2.43 -19.38
N ALA A 123 -32.77 -1.85 -20.44
CA ALA A 123 -33.55 -2.59 -21.43
C ALA A 123 -32.72 -3.66 -22.15
N SER A 124 -31.41 -3.43 -22.37
CA SER A 124 -30.53 -4.43 -23.00
C SER A 124 -30.27 -5.65 -22.13
N LEU A 125 -30.49 -5.57 -20.81
CA LEU A 125 -30.32 -6.70 -19.89
C LEU A 125 -31.49 -7.69 -19.95
N LYS A 126 -32.65 -7.27 -20.51
CA LYS A 126 -33.84 -8.13 -20.69
C LYS A 126 -34.30 -8.80 -19.39
N LEU A 127 -34.15 -8.12 -18.26
CA LEU A 127 -34.49 -8.68 -16.94
C LEU A 127 -35.99 -8.95 -16.79
N ASP A 128 -36.84 -8.33 -17.59
CA ASP A 128 -38.29 -8.58 -17.59
C ASP A 128 -38.68 -9.83 -18.41
N GLU A 129 -37.77 -10.35 -19.25
CA GLU A 129 -38.03 -11.54 -20.05
C GLU A 129 -37.83 -12.81 -19.21
N PRO A 130 -38.77 -13.78 -19.26
CA PRO A 130 -38.58 -15.09 -18.64
C PRO A 130 -37.36 -15.80 -19.22
N LEU A 131 -36.48 -16.32 -18.36
CA LEU A 131 -35.32 -17.09 -18.80
C LEU A 131 -35.67 -18.55 -19.02
N GLU A 132 -35.23 -19.16 -20.12
CA GLU A 132 -35.39 -20.60 -20.33
C GLU A 132 -34.38 -21.41 -19.51
N PHE A 133 -34.86 -22.43 -18.78
CA PHE A 133 -34.00 -23.39 -18.10
C PHE A 133 -33.50 -24.47 -19.08
N THR A 134 -34.39 -24.94 -19.94
CA THR A 134 -34.13 -25.91 -21.01
C THR A 134 -35.04 -25.59 -22.20
N GLN A 135 -34.78 -26.18 -23.38
CA GLN A 135 -35.58 -25.96 -24.58
C GLN A 135 -37.07 -26.26 -24.32
N GLY A 136 -37.90 -25.22 -24.27
CA GLY A 136 -39.34 -25.30 -23.98
C GLY A 136 -39.74 -25.25 -22.50
N ASP A 137 -38.80 -25.06 -21.58
CA ASP A 137 -39.03 -24.90 -20.14
C ASP A 137 -38.81 -23.43 -19.73
N VAL A 138 -39.90 -22.68 -19.65
CA VAL A 138 -39.88 -21.24 -19.33
C VAL A 138 -39.68 -21.07 -17.83
N GLY A 139 -38.53 -20.51 -17.46
CA GLY A 139 -38.18 -20.17 -16.10
C GLY A 139 -38.60 -18.76 -15.71
N LEU A 140 -38.06 -18.30 -14.58
CA LEU A 140 -38.40 -17.00 -13.98
C LEU A 140 -37.69 -15.85 -14.71
N ALA A 141 -38.34 -14.68 -14.72
CA ALA A 141 -37.71 -13.42 -15.12
C ALA A 141 -36.75 -12.91 -14.02
N GLY A 142 -35.93 -11.92 -14.34
CA GLY A 142 -35.03 -11.22 -13.41
C GLY A 142 -33.58 -11.71 -13.41
N GLY A 143 -33.22 -12.62 -14.32
CA GLY A 143 -31.86 -13.14 -14.44
C GLY A 143 -31.17 -12.79 -15.76
N LEU A 144 -29.88 -13.10 -15.84
CA LEU A 144 -29.11 -13.14 -17.09
C LEU A 144 -28.69 -14.57 -17.40
N GLN A 145 -29.07 -15.08 -18.57
CA GLN A 145 -28.63 -16.39 -19.03
C GLN A 145 -27.19 -16.31 -19.52
N VAL A 146 -26.31 -17.12 -18.94
CA VAL A 146 -24.89 -17.19 -19.31
C VAL A 146 -24.58 -18.62 -19.76
N LYS A 147 -23.85 -18.77 -20.87
CA LYS A 147 -23.31 -20.06 -21.28
C LYS A 147 -22.10 -20.37 -20.42
N GLU A 148 -22.19 -21.42 -19.62
CA GLU A 148 -21.11 -21.94 -18.81
C GLU A 148 -20.67 -23.30 -19.34
N ASP A 149 -19.37 -23.60 -19.23
CA ASP A 149 -18.86 -24.92 -19.57
C ASP A 149 -19.28 -25.94 -18.50
N SER A 150 -19.77 -27.09 -18.95
CA SER A 150 -20.23 -28.20 -18.11
C SER A 150 -19.19 -28.71 -17.10
N SER A 151 -17.91 -28.44 -17.35
CA SER A 151 -16.78 -28.85 -16.52
C SER A 151 -16.52 -27.97 -15.29
N LEU A 152 -16.97 -26.70 -15.30
CA LEU A 152 -16.67 -25.71 -14.26
C LEU A 152 -17.41 -26.00 -12.94
N HIS A 153 -18.67 -26.40 -13.02
CA HIS A 153 -19.51 -26.71 -11.87
C HIS A 153 -20.35 -27.97 -12.16
N PRO A 154 -19.79 -29.18 -11.99
CA PRO A 154 -20.51 -30.41 -12.27
C PRO A 154 -21.72 -30.56 -11.34
N VAL A 155 -22.91 -30.39 -11.89
CA VAL A 155 -24.18 -30.60 -11.19
C VAL A 155 -24.61 -32.05 -11.42
N VAL A 156 -24.46 -32.88 -10.39
CA VAL A 156 -24.74 -34.34 -10.46
C VAL A 156 -26.24 -34.65 -10.39
N SER A 157 -27.03 -33.76 -9.80
CA SER A 157 -28.48 -33.88 -9.66
C SER A 157 -29.16 -32.57 -10.00
N ASP A 158 -30.27 -32.62 -10.75
CA ASP A 158 -31.05 -31.42 -11.07
C ASP A 158 -31.48 -30.69 -9.79
N ARG A 159 -31.28 -29.38 -9.77
CA ARG A 159 -31.63 -28.50 -8.63
C ARG A 159 -32.99 -27.84 -8.83
N VAL A 160 -33.57 -27.94 -10.03
CA VAL A 160 -34.88 -27.38 -10.35
C VAL A 160 -35.93 -28.47 -10.15
N PHE A 161 -36.73 -28.32 -9.08
CA PHE A 161 -37.88 -29.18 -8.85
C PHE A 161 -39.04 -28.76 -9.77
N ARG A 162 -39.40 -29.62 -10.72
CA ARG A 162 -40.53 -29.39 -11.63
C ARG A 162 -41.76 -30.08 -11.07
N PHE A 163 -42.83 -29.32 -10.87
CA PHE A 163 -44.13 -29.84 -10.46
C PHE A 163 -45.05 -29.87 -11.69
N GLY A 164 -45.75 -30.98 -11.92
CA GLY A 164 -46.72 -31.09 -13.00
C GLY A 164 -48.03 -30.38 -12.65
N GLY A 165 -48.60 -29.63 -13.59
CA GLY A 165 -49.86 -28.90 -13.41
C GLY A 165 -50.05 -27.77 -14.41
N SER A 166 -51.21 -27.12 -14.39
CA SER A 166 -51.47 -25.89 -15.17
C SER A 166 -50.78 -24.71 -14.48
N VAL A 167 -49.97 -23.95 -15.21
CA VAL A 167 -49.26 -22.74 -14.77
C VAL A 167 -50.14 -21.47 -14.81
N SER A 168 -51.46 -21.62 -14.86
CA SER A 168 -52.40 -20.48 -14.84
C SER A 168 -52.34 -19.76 -13.50
N GLN A 169 -52.20 -18.42 -13.53
CA GLN A 169 -52.28 -17.55 -12.35
C GLN A 169 -53.65 -17.63 -11.65
N ASP A 170 -54.68 -18.16 -12.31
CA ASP A 170 -56.04 -18.26 -11.81
C ASP A 170 -56.29 -19.56 -11.02
N MET A 171 -55.36 -20.51 -11.02
CA MET A 171 -55.46 -21.72 -10.21
C MET A 171 -54.89 -21.52 -8.82
N GLN A 172 -55.62 -22.02 -7.81
CA GLN A 172 -55.09 -22.13 -6.45
C GLN A 172 -54.01 -23.20 -6.43
N TRP A 173 -52.85 -22.84 -5.88
CA TRP A 173 -51.68 -23.70 -5.70
C TRP A 173 -51.97 -24.90 -4.77
#